data_AF-A0A497K3H6-F1
#
_entry.id   AF-A0A497K3H6-F1
#
_cell.length_a   1.000
_cell.length_b   1.000
_cell.length_c   1.000
_cell.angle_alpha   90.00
_cell.angle_beta   90.00
_cell.angle_gamma   90.00
#
_symmetry.space_group_name_H-M   'P 1'
#
loop_
_entity.id
_entity.type
_entity.pdbx_description
1 polymer ?
#
loop_
_entity_poly.entity_id
_entity_poly.type
_entity_poly.pdbx_seq_one_letter_code
_entity_poly.pdbx_strand_id
1 'polypeptide(L)'
;MRLTRQKGWKWMTSQREIINFAVGLAVFWTITYVTSRVLHLEKYGLTVQPAYIRYESSRFRRLLYKASERGRGLWKTYSNLGIALAAGQMVYAVYFLLENLVRFIQPGGGPSPVLPILPGITVRTYWLPYLLFAVAIAIITHEAAHGIVARAEGIPIKSAGAILLLVLPGGFVEPDEEKFENASTTSKLRVLAAGSSINLLTGLLALLLLSTLFSRASSGAVIIETVEGGPLDAAGIQRWDVIYAVNSTPVRSVWELAEYLDDASPGDPVLLSTSRGDILVILGEASGEGAERAWSMLGAAPPFMNYYESRLGLGSSFNIHLYLTLYWSFTVFLSIAVMNMLPLYPFDGERFLYTLLRRFAGSERWLQIAINVFSLCLIAANMIMSFMRNLILI
;
A
#
# COMPACT_ATOMS: atom_id res chain seq x y z
N MET A 1 -15.72 -24.73 -30.51
CA MET A 1 -15.94 -25.20 -29.12
C MET A 1 -14.58 -25.46 -28.44
N ARG A 2 -13.90 -24.40 -27.97
CA ARG A 2 -12.68 -24.47 -27.12
C ARG A 2 -12.43 -23.06 -26.52
N LEU A 3 -13.36 -22.59 -25.69
CA LEU A 3 -13.21 -21.33 -24.92
C LEU A 3 -13.06 -21.57 -23.40
N THR A 4 -12.84 -22.82 -22.99
CA THR A 4 -12.88 -23.23 -21.56
C THR A 4 -11.51 -23.54 -20.94
N ARG A 5 -10.40 -23.58 -21.69
CA ARG A 5 -9.08 -23.94 -21.14
C ARG A 5 -8.25 -22.76 -20.59
N GLN A 6 -8.38 -21.55 -21.14
CA GLN A 6 -7.63 -20.39 -20.63
C GLN A 6 -8.10 -19.91 -19.25
N LYS A 7 -9.40 -20.07 -18.94
CA LYS A 7 -9.94 -19.76 -17.61
C LYS A 7 -9.50 -20.74 -16.51
N GLY A 8 -8.97 -21.91 -16.81
CA GLY A 8 -8.49 -22.85 -15.78
C GLY A 8 -7.07 -22.56 -15.29
N TRP A 9 -6.21 -22.08 -16.19
CA TRP A 9 -4.77 -21.97 -15.95
C TRP A 9 -4.38 -20.78 -15.06
N LYS A 10 -4.99 -19.60 -15.30
CA LYS A 10 -4.81 -18.39 -14.46
C LYS A 10 -5.14 -18.61 -12.98
N TRP A 11 -5.96 -19.62 -12.66
CA TRP A 11 -6.34 -19.95 -11.30
C TRP A 11 -5.40 -20.98 -10.66
N MET A 12 -4.81 -21.91 -11.43
CA MET A 12 -3.94 -22.97 -10.89
C MET A 12 -2.58 -22.44 -10.41
N THR A 13 -1.95 -21.52 -11.14
CA THR A 13 -0.68 -20.89 -10.70
C THR A 13 -0.90 -20.06 -9.44
N SER A 14 -1.98 -19.27 -9.41
CA SER A 14 -2.45 -18.55 -8.22
C SER A 14 -2.72 -19.47 -7.03
N GLN A 15 -3.38 -20.62 -7.24
CA GLN A 15 -3.66 -21.59 -6.16
C GLN A 15 -2.38 -22.18 -5.56
N ARG A 16 -1.40 -22.56 -6.39
CA ARG A 16 -0.13 -23.08 -5.89
C ARG A 16 0.64 -22.03 -5.11
N GLU A 17 0.66 -20.78 -5.57
CA GLU A 17 1.26 -19.67 -4.82
C GLU A 17 0.56 -19.44 -3.48
N ILE A 18 -0.77 -19.44 -3.46
CA ILE A 18 -1.57 -19.28 -2.23
C ILE A 18 -1.29 -20.42 -1.25
N ILE A 19 -1.25 -21.68 -1.73
CA ILE A 19 -0.92 -22.84 -0.90
C ILE A 19 0.49 -22.72 -0.34
N ASN A 20 1.48 -22.42 -1.18
CA ASN A 20 2.87 -22.27 -0.75
C ASN A 20 3.02 -21.15 0.29
N PHE A 21 2.32 -20.03 0.08
CA PHE A 21 2.29 -18.92 1.03
C PHE A 21 1.65 -19.33 2.36
N ALA A 22 0.50 -20.00 2.33
CA ALA A 22 -0.20 -20.46 3.53
C ALA A 22 0.63 -21.49 4.32
N VAL A 23 1.28 -22.43 3.63
CA VAL A 23 2.18 -23.43 4.24
C VAL A 23 3.38 -22.73 4.85
N GLY A 24 4.04 -21.82 4.11
CA GLY A 24 5.17 -21.04 4.62
C GLY A 24 4.82 -20.23 5.86
N LEU A 25 3.63 -19.62 5.87
CA LEU A 25 3.11 -18.87 7.00
C LEU A 25 2.86 -19.77 8.22
N ALA A 26 2.25 -20.94 8.02
CA ALA A 26 2.01 -21.91 9.09
C ALA A 26 3.33 -22.43 9.69
N VAL A 27 4.32 -22.72 8.85
CA VAL A 27 5.67 -23.13 9.27
C VAL A 27 6.34 -22.02 10.08
N PHE A 28 6.32 -20.78 9.57
CA PHE A 28 6.88 -19.62 10.28
C PHE A 28 6.27 -19.45 11.67
N TRP A 29 4.95 -19.47 11.79
CA TRP A 29 4.27 -19.30 13.08
C TRP A 29 4.49 -20.47 14.04
N THR A 30 4.56 -21.70 13.52
CA THR A 30 4.85 -22.89 14.33
C THR A 30 6.26 -22.82 14.91
N ILE A 31 7.27 -22.53 14.07
CA ILE A 31 8.66 -22.38 14.51
C ILE A 31 8.78 -21.25 15.51
N THR A 32 8.18 -20.09 15.24
CA THR A 32 8.24 -18.92 16.12
C THR A 32 7.60 -19.22 17.48
N TYR A 33 6.44 -19.87 17.50
CA TYR A 33 5.74 -20.23 18.74
C TYR A 33 6.52 -21.26 19.56
N VAL A 34 7.03 -22.33 18.93
CA VAL A 34 7.84 -23.34 19.63
C VAL A 34 9.12 -22.72 20.18
N THR A 35 9.81 -21.91 19.38
CA THR A 35 11.04 -21.22 19.79
C THR A 35 10.80 -20.27 20.97
N SER A 36 9.68 -19.53 20.97
CA SER A 36 9.34 -18.62 22.07
C SER A 36 9.13 -19.34 23.40
N ARG A 37 8.53 -20.54 23.36
CA ARG A 37 8.31 -21.40 24.52
C ARG A 37 9.59 -22.06 25.02
N VAL A 38 10.46 -22.53 24.12
CA VAL A 38 11.73 -23.17 24.48
C VAL A 38 12.73 -22.17 25.07
N LEU A 39 12.83 -20.96 24.49
CA LEU A 39 13.81 -19.96 24.91
C LEU A 39 13.27 -18.98 25.97
N HIS A 40 11.99 -19.11 26.33
CA HIS A 40 11.28 -18.21 27.25
C HIS A 40 11.45 -16.73 26.87
N LEU A 41 11.18 -16.40 25.60
CA LEU A 41 11.48 -15.08 25.03
C LEU A 41 10.68 -13.93 25.68
N GLU A 42 9.63 -14.24 26.44
CA GLU A 42 8.86 -13.28 27.25
C GLU A 42 9.77 -12.49 28.21
N LYS A 43 10.85 -13.10 28.72
CA LYS A 43 11.84 -12.41 29.60
C LYS A 43 12.62 -11.29 28.89
N TYR A 44 12.62 -11.29 27.56
CA TYR A 44 13.24 -10.26 26.73
C TYR A 44 12.21 -9.26 26.18
N GLY A 45 10.96 -9.29 26.66
CA GLY A 45 9.88 -8.42 26.21
C GLY A 45 9.20 -8.87 24.91
N LEU A 46 9.43 -10.11 24.48
CA LEU A 46 8.82 -10.70 23.28
C LEU A 46 7.70 -11.67 23.67
N THR A 47 6.46 -11.23 23.52
CA THR A 47 5.27 -12.06 23.72
C THR A 47 4.84 -12.63 22.37
N VAL A 48 4.75 -13.97 22.28
CA VAL A 48 4.35 -14.67 21.06
C VAL A 48 3.08 -15.47 21.31
N GLN A 49 2.03 -15.14 20.58
CA GLN A 49 0.76 -15.86 20.51
C GLN A 49 0.52 -16.34 19.07
N PRO A 50 -0.41 -17.28 18.83
CA PRO A 50 -0.76 -17.68 17.47
C PRO A 50 -1.13 -16.46 16.62
N ALA A 51 -0.44 -16.28 15.49
CA ALA A 51 -0.61 -15.15 14.57
C ALA A 51 -0.38 -13.75 15.16
N TYR A 52 0.21 -13.62 16.35
CA TYR A 52 0.47 -12.33 16.99
C TYR A 52 1.82 -12.32 17.75
N ILE A 53 2.71 -11.41 17.39
CA ILE A 53 3.94 -11.12 18.13
C ILE A 53 3.88 -9.68 18.63
N ARG A 54 4.23 -9.47 19.90
CA ARG A 54 4.43 -8.15 20.49
C ARG A 54 5.84 -8.08 21.08
N TYR A 55 6.58 -7.05 20.69
CA TYR A 55 7.90 -6.76 21.24
C TYR A 55 7.91 -5.36 21.87
N GLU A 56 8.11 -5.29 23.19
CA GLU A 56 8.25 -4.02 23.89
C GLU A 56 9.72 -3.59 23.98
N SER A 57 10.01 -2.34 23.57
CA SER A 57 11.37 -1.83 23.45
C SER A 57 11.60 -0.58 24.29
N SER A 58 12.30 -0.76 25.43
CA SER A 58 12.75 0.36 26.26
C SER A 58 13.74 1.29 25.54
N ARG A 59 14.50 0.75 24.58
CA ARG A 59 15.41 1.53 23.71
C ARG A 59 14.62 2.44 22.78
N PHE A 60 13.57 1.91 22.14
CA PHE A 60 12.70 2.69 21.27
C PHE A 60 12.04 3.83 22.05
N ARG A 61 11.47 3.53 23.23
CA ARG A 61 10.91 4.56 24.13
C ARG A 61 11.93 5.66 24.45
N ARG A 62 13.19 5.30 24.76
CA ARG A 62 14.26 6.28 25.03
C ARG A 62 14.60 7.14 23.81
N LEU A 63 14.53 6.58 22.60
CA LEU A 63 14.74 7.34 21.35
C LEU A 63 13.63 8.38 21.16
N LEU A 64 12.36 8.02 21.40
CA LEU A 64 11.23 8.96 21.33
C LEU A 64 11.42 10.13 22.30
N TYR A 65 11.88 9.87 23.53
CA TYR A 65 12.17 10.91 24.52
C TYR A 65 13.26 11.86 24.01
N LYS A 66 14.40 11.33 23.56
CA LYS A 66 15.49 12.13 23.00
C LYS A 66 15.05 12.95 21.79
N ALA A 67 14.26 12.36 20.89
CA ALA A 67 13.72 13.03 19.72
C ALA A 67 12.75 14.15 20.11
N SER A 68 11.91 13.97 21.14
CA SER A 68 10.98 15.00 21.62
C SER A 68 11.67 16.21 22.25
N GLU A 69 12.82 16.00 22.90
CA GLU A 69 13.61 17.05 23.53
C GLU A 69 14.42 17.84 22.49
N ARG A 70 14.92 17.17 21.46
CA ARG A 70 15.65 17.79 20.35
C ARG A 70 14.67 18.44 19.37
N GLY A 71 14.67 19.77 19.30
CA GLY A 71 13.84 20.49 18.32
C GLY A 71 12.39 20.67 18.76
N ARG A 72 12.15 20.88 20.06
CA ARG A 72 10.80 21.14 20.62
C ARG A 72 10.00 22.20 19.86
N GLY A 73 10.66 23.22 19.32
CA GLY A 73 10.03 24.23 18.46
C GLY A 73 9.48 23.64 17.16
N LEU A 74 10.25 22.78 16.49
CA LEU A 74 9.82 22.09 15.27
C LEU A 74 8.63 21.16 15.54
N TRP A 75 8.66 20.39 16.62
CA TRP A 75 7.54 19.53 17.01
C TRP A 75 6.26 20.32 17.31
N LYS A 76 6.38 21.49 17.95
CA LYS A 76 5.25 22.40 18.16
C LYS A 76 4.69 22.94 16.84
N THR A 77 5.54 23.40 15.93
CA THR A 77 5.10 23.87 14.60
C THR A 77 4.44 22.75 13.81
N TYR A 78 5.08 21.59 13.77
CA TYR A 78 4.56 20.37 13.14
C TYR A 78 3.18 20.00 13.68
N SER A 79 3.03 19.92 15.00
CA SER A 79 1.78 19.52 15.64
C SER A 79 0.65 20.55 15.47
N ASN A 80 0.96 21.85 15.42
CA ASN A 80 -0.03 22.89 15.11
C ASN A 80 -0.54 22.78 13.68
N LEU A 81 0.37 22.66 12.71
CA LEU A 81 0.01 22.42 11.31
C LEU A 81 -0.77 21.10 11.18
N GLY A 82 -0.35 20.09 11.94
CA GLY A 82 -0.97 18.78 11.95
C GLY A 82 -2.45 18.83 12.30
N ILE A 83 -2.90 19.68 13.23
CA ILE A 83 -4.33 19.84 13.54
C ILE A 83 -5.11 20.26 12.28
N ALA A 84 -4.60 21.22 11.52
CA ALA A 84 -5.26 21.68 10.30
C ALA A 84 -5.24 20.60 9.20
N LEU A 85 -4.11 19.89 9.04
CA LEU A 85 -3.98 18.79 8.10
C LEU A 85 -4.95 17.64 8.44
N ALA A 86 -5.02 17.24 9.71
CA ALA A 86 -5.93 16.22 10.23
C ALA A 86 -7.39 16.56 9.94
N ALA A 87 -7.81 17.80 10.20
CA ALA A 87 -9.16 18.26 9.87
C ALA A 87 -9.43 18.18 8.35
N GLY A 88 -8.48 18.62 7.52
CA GLY A 88 -8.59 18.53 6.06
C GLY A 88 -8.66 17.09 5.56
N GLN A 89 -7.84 16.19 6.12
CA GLN A 89 -7.83 14.76 5.81
C GLN A 89 -9.14 14.09 6.19
N MET A 90 -9.71 14.43 7.35
CA MET A 90 -11.02 13.93 7.77
C MET A 90 -12.13 14.32 6.79
N VAL A 91 -12.19 15.60 6.41
CA VAL A 91 -13.15 16.10 5.41
C VAL A 91 -12.94 15.38 4.07
N TYR A 92 -11.69 15.26 3.63
CA TYR A 92 -11.35 14.57 2.38
C TYR A 92 -11.70 13.08 2.42
N ALA A 93 -11.48 12.38 3.53
CA ALA A 93 -11.81 10.96 3.68
C ALA A 93 -13.31 10.71 3.49
N VAL A 94 -14.15 11.51 4.15
CA VAL A 94 -15.61 11.43 4.02
C VAL A 94 -16.05 11.79 2.60
N TYR A 95 -15.52 12.88 2.04
CA TYR A 95 -15.80 13.29 0.66
C TYR A 95 -15.43 12.19 -0.35
N PHE A 96 -14.20 11.65 -0.26
CA PHE A 96 -13.71 10.59 -1.13
C PHE A 96 -14.64 9.38 -1.10
N LEU A 97 -15.03 8.90 0.08
CA LEU A 97 -15.90 7.73 0.19
C LEU A 97 -17.31 7.99 -0.35
N LEU A 98 -17.85 9.20 -0.18
CA LEU A 98 -19.15 9.58 -0.75
C LEU A 98 -19.09 9.68 -2.28
N GLU A 99 -18.09 10.39 -2.80
CA GLU A 99 -17.86 10.53 -4.24
C GLU A 99 -17.66 9.16 -4.90
N ASN A 100 -16.91 8.27 -4.25
CA ASN A 100 -16.62 6.96 -4.77
C ASN A 100 -17.90 6.08 -4.89
N LEU A 101 -18.84 6.19 -3.95
CA LEU A 101 -20.16 5.55 -4.07
C LEU A 101 -20.96 6.08 -5.27
N VAL A 102 -20.89 7.38 -5.55
CA VAL A 102 -21.52 7.96 -6.74
C VAL A 102 -20.86 7.42 -8.02
N ARG A 103 -19.53 7.29 -8.05
CA ARG A 103 -18.80 6.71 -9.19
C ARG A 103 -19.14 5.24 -9.44
N PHE A 104 -19.55 4.49 -8.42
CA PHE A 104 -20.00 3.10 -8.60
C PHE A 104 -21.32 2.98 -9.36
N ILE A 105 -22.22 3.96 -9.24
CA ILE A 105 -23.53 3.94 -9.90
C ILE A 105 -23.52 4.65 -11.26
N GLN A 106 -22.51 5.50 -11.51
CA GLN A 106 -22.36 6.19 -12.79
C GLN A 106 -21.77 5.25 -13.86
N PRO A 107 -22.42 5.11 -15.03
CA PRO A 107 -21.82 4.40 -16.16
C PRO A 107 -20.46 5.02 -16.52
N GLY A 108 -19.40 4.21 -16.49
CA GLY A 108 -18.04 4.70 -16.77
C GLY A 108 -17.41 5.55 -15.65
N GLY A 109 -18.02 5.66 -14.46
CA GLY A 109 -17.56 6.53 -13.37
C GLY A 109 -16.19 6.21 -12.77
N GLY A 110 -15.60 5.05 -13.11
CA GLY A 110 -14.24 4.67 -12.71
C GLY A 110 -14.00 4.75 -11.19
N PRO A 111 -14.80 4.07 -10.34
CA PRO A 111 -14.61 4.11 -8.89
C PRO A 111 -13.29 3.44 -8.50
N SER A 112 -12.69 3.95 -7.43
CA SER A 112 -11.48 3.40 -6.81
C SER A 112 -11.85 2.25 -5.87
N PRO A 113 -11.21 1.07 -5.99
CA PRO A 113 -11.53 -0.05 -5.11
C PRO A 113 -11.07 0.23 -3.67
N VAL A 114 -11.98 0.01 -2.72
CA VAL A 114 -11.70 0.03 -1.28
C VAL A 114 -11.79 -1.40 -0.79
N LEU A 115 -10.64 -2.09 -0.70
CA LEU A 115 -10.58 -3.50 -0.33
C LEU A 115 -9.59 -3.71 0.82
N PRO A 116 -9.85 -4.69 1.70
CA PRO A 116 -8.85 -5.10 2.68
C PRO A 116 -7.62 -5.65 1.96
N ILE A 117 -6.45 -5.38 2.53
CA ILE A 117 -5.19 -5.95 2.08
C ILE A 117 -5.15 -7.42 2.50
N LEU A 118 -5.33 -8.31 1.54
CA LEU A 118 -5.33 -9.76 1.71
C LEU A 118 -4.26 -10.34 0.77
N PRO A 119 -3.05 -10.62 1.29
CA PRO A 119 -1.97 -11.25 0.53
C PRO A 119 -2.41 -12.50 -0.22
N GLY A 120 -2.09 -12.56 -1.52
CA GLY A 120 -2.49 -13.65 -2.42
C GLY A 120 -3.89 -13.50 -3.02
N ILE A 121 -4.78 -12.72 -2.40
CA ILE A 121 -6.16 -12.51 -2.86
C ILE A 121 -6.32 -11.14 -3.53
N THR A 122 -6.21 -10.06 -2.76
CA THR A 122 -6.36 -8.68 -3.26
C THR A 122 -5.01 -8.06 -3.64
N VAL A 123 -3.92 -8.57 -3.09
CA VAL A 123 -2.55 -8.14 -3.42
C VAL A 123 -1.74 -9.36 -3.83
N ARG A 124 -1.23 -9.34 -5.07
CA ARG A 124 -0.35 -10.40 -5.58
C ARG A 124 0.95 -10.48 -4.77
N THR A 125 1.48 -11.70 -4.66
CA THR A 125 2.68 -12.04 -3.86
C THR A 125 3.88 -11.16 -4.18
N TYR A 126 4.10 -10.85 -5.45
CA TYR A 126 5.22 -10.03 -5.92
C TYR A 126 5.12 -8.54 -5.56
N TRP A 127 3.95 -8.05 -5.14
CA TRP A 127 3.80 -6.70 -4.58
C TRP A 127 4.09 -6.63 -3.08
N LEU A 128 3.98 -7.76 -2.37
CA LEU A 128 4.09 -7.82 -0.91
C LEU A 128 5.38 -7.21 -0.36
N PRO A 129 6.58 -7.41 -0.94
CA PRO A 129 7.79 -6.81 -0.40
C PRO A 129 7.72 -5.28 -0.30
N TYR A 130 7.22 -4.61 -1.34
CA TYR A 130 7.09 -3.15 -1.37
C TYR A 130 5.96 -2.67 -0.45
N LEU A 131 4.83 -3.38 -0.46
CA LEU A 131 3.69 -3.06 0.40
C LEU A 131 4.03 -3.21 1.88
N LEU A 132 4.61 -4.34 2.28
CA LEU A 132 4.99 -4.60 3.68
C LEU A 132 6.07 -3.64 4.15
N PHE A 133 7.03 -3.30 3.29
CA PHE A 133 8.00 -2.24 3.58
C PHE A 133 7.30 -0.90 3.85
N ALA A 134 6.42 -0.46 2.93
CA ALA A 134 5.70 0.80 3.07
C ALA A 134 4.82 0.82 4.33
N VAL A 135 4.07 -0.25 4.62
CA VAL A 135 3.21 -0.39 5.81
C VAL A 135 4.05 -0.37 7.09
N ALA A 136 5.17 -1.10 7.12
CA ALA A 136 6.06 -1.13 8.29
C ALA A 136 6.56 0.27 8.63
N ILE A 137 7.12 0.98 7.63
CA ILE A 137 7.64 2.32 7.87
C ILE A 137 6.51 3.27 8.24
N ALA A 138 5.37 3.23 7.54
CA ALA A 138 4.24 4.10 7.83
C ALA A 138 3.78 3.98 9.28
N ILE A 139 3.53 2.77 9.77
CA ILE A 139 3.08 2.56 11.15
C ILE A 139 4.18 2.94 12.15
N ILE A 140 5.44 2.56 11.92
CA ILE A 140 6.53 2.94 12.83
C ILE A 140 6.65 4.46 12.94
N THR A 141 6.60 5.18 11.82
CA THR A 141 6.68 6.64 11.83
C THR A 141 5.45 7.29 12.44
N HIS A 142 4.28 6.72 12.22
CA HIS A 142 2.99 7.14 12.77
C HIS A 142 3.00 7.09 14.30
N GLU A 143 3.32 5.92 14.85
CA GLU A 143 3.40 5.69 16.29
C GLU A 143 4.50 6.55 16.93
N ALA A 144 5.66 6.67 16.26
CA ALA A 144 6.73 7.55 16.71
C ALA A 144 6.27 9.01 16.79
N ALA A 145 5.48 9.49 15.83
CA ALA A 145 4.96 10.86 15.84
C ALA A 145 4.00 11.09 17.01
N HIS A 146 3.09 10.15 17.30
CA HIS A 146 2.26 10.22 18.50
C HIS A 146 3.10 10.33 19.77
N GLY A 147 4.10 9.45 19.93
CA GLY A 147 4.97 9.46 21.10
C GLY A 147 5.78 10.75 21.26
N ILE A 148 6.40 11.21 20.17
CA ILE A 148 7.22 12.43 20.18
C ILE A 148 6.35 13.65 20.55
N VAL A 149 5.18 13.80 19.93
CA VAL A 149 4.28 14.92 20.21
C VAL A 149 3.66 14.83 21.60
N ALA A 150 3.25 13.63 22.04
CA ALA A 150 2.75 13.41 23.39
C ALA A 150 3.78 13.86 24.43
N ARG A 151 5.03 13.44 24.26
CA ARG A 151 6.11 13.84 25.16
C ARG A 151 6.37 15.36 25.08
N ALA A 152 6.35 15.95 23.88
CA ALA A 152 6.54 17.41 23.71
C ALA A 152 5.45 18.25 24.43
N GLU A 153 4.24 17.71 24.53
CA GLU A 153 3.09 18.23 25.27
C GLU A 153 3.09 17.86 26.77
N GLY A 154 4.11 17.13 27.24
CA GLY A 154 4.26 16.76 28.65
C GLY A 154 3.48 15.51 29.07
N ILE A 155 2.96 14.73 28.12
CA ILE A 155 2.27 13.46 28.36
C ILE A 155 3.30 12.32 28.33
N PRO A 156 3.51 11.59 29.45
CA PRO A 156 4.45 10.47 29.50
C PRO A 156 4.03 9.30 28.61
N ILE A 157 5.00 8.49 28.15
CA ILE A 157 4.75 7.25 27.42
C ILE A 157 5.00 6.07 28.37
N LYS A 158 4.00 5.20 28.55
CA LYS A 158 4.11 3.99 29.38
C LYS A 158 4.94 2.92 28.68
N SER A 159 4.56 2.56 27.46
CA SER A 159 5.21 1.50 26.68
C SER A 159 5.30 1.90 25.20
N ALA A 160 6.26 1.31 24.48
CA ALA A 160 6.40 1.50 23.04
C ALA A 160 7.11 0.29 22.41
N GLY A 161 6.72 -0.08 21.20
CA GLY A 161 7.28 -1.28 20.57
C GLY A 161 6.74 -1.58 19.19
N ALA A 162 6.97 -2.83 18.77
CA ALA A 162 6.56 -3.36 17.48
C ALA A 162 5.59 -4.53 17.67
N ILE A 163 4.69 -4.70 16.71
CA ILE A 163 3.76 -5.82 16.64
C ILE A 163 3.90 -6.47 15.26
N LEU A 164 3.69 -7.78 15.17
CA LEU A 164 3.46 -8.47 13.91
C LEU A 164 2.14 -9.24 14.04
N LEU A 165 1.13 -8.85 13.26
CA LEU A 165 -0.15 -9.54 13.19
C LEU A 165 -0.22 -10.29 11.86
N LEU A 166 -0.27 -11.63 11.91
CA LEU A 166 -0.21 -12.51 10.74
C LEU A 166 1.06 -12.29 9.89
N VAL A 167 1.00 -11.35 8.92
CA VAL A 167 2.14 -10.89 8.11
C VAL A 167 2.27 -9.38 8.09
N LEU A 168 1.37 -8.66 8.77
CA LEU A 168 1.29 -7.21 8.79
C LEU A 168 2.14 -6.68 9.95
N PRO A 169 3.27 -6.03 9.66
CA PRO A 169 4.05 -5.36 10.68
C PRO A 169 3.25 -4.16 11.21
N GLY A 170 3.43 -3.87 12.49
CA GLY A 170 2.82 -2.74 13.16
C GLY A 170 3.72 -2.20 14.27
N GLY A 171 3.28 -1.13 14.90
CA GLY A 171 3.92 -0.46 16.00
C GLY A 171 2.88 -0.12 17.05
N PHE A 172 3.35 0.25 18.24
CA PHE A 172 2.50 0.87 19.24
C PHE A 172 3.32 1.87 20.05
N VAL A 173 2.67 2.96 20.43
CA VAL A 173 3.09 3.85 21.51
C VAL A 173 1.88 4.05 22.41
N GLU A 174 2.04 3.77 23.71
CA GLU A 174 0.96 3.91 24.69
C GLU A 174 1.26 5.11 25.61
N PRO A 175 0.62 6.28 25.37
CA PRO A 175 0.66 7.40 26.30
C PRO A 175 0.02 7.05 27.64
N ASP A 176 0.33 7.84 28.67
CA ASP A 176 -0.41 7.79 29.92
C ASP A 176 -1.83 8.35 29.70
N GLU A 177 -2.82 7.46 29.68
CA GLU A 177 -4.23 7.79 29.39
C GLU A 177 -4.81 8.83 30.36
N GLU A 178 -4.48 8.77 31.65
CA GLU A 178 -4.99 9.73 32.64
C GLU A 178 -4.41 11.14 32.39
N LYS A 179 -3.11 11.22 32.11
CA LYS A 179 -2.47 12.48 31.74
C LYS A 179 -2.95 13.00 30.39
N PHE A 180 -3.21 12.11 29.44
CA PHE A 180 -3.75 12.46 28.13
C PHE A 180 -5.17 13.05 28.26
N GLU A 181 -6.07 12.39 28.98
CA GLU A 181 -7.45 12.84 29.15
C GLU A 181 -7.55 14.20 29.85
N ASN A 182 -6.68 14.42 30.84
CA ASN A 182 -6.57 15.68 31.59
C ASN A 182 -5.79 16.78 30.84
N ALA A 183 -5.17 16.48 29.69
CA ALA A 183 -4.44 17.48 28.92
C ALA A 183 -5.37 18.51 28.26
N SER A 184 -4.81 19.66 27.89
CA SER A 184 -5.55 20.70 27.19
C SER A 184 -6.13 20.18 25.86
N THR A 185 -7.25 20.73 25.41
CA THR A 185 -7.86 20.38 24.11
C THR A 185 -6.84 20.44 22.98
N THR A 186 -6.03 21.50 22.92
CA THR A 186 -5.01 21.66 21.89
C THR A 186 -3.93 20.58 21.99
N SER A 187 -3.48 20.22 23.19
CA SER A 187 -2.50 19.14 23.39
C SER A 187 -3.05 17.80 22.90
N LYS A 188 -4.32 17.49 23.22
CA LYS A 188 -4.98 16.27 22.71
C LYS A 188 -5.07 16.26 21.19
N LEU A 189 -5.53 17.34 20.58
CA LEU A 189 -5.62 17.45 19.12
C LEU A 189 -4.26 17.34 18.43
N ARG A 190 -3.20 17.94 19.01
CA ARG A 190 -1.82 17.82 18.51
C ARG A 190 -1.35 16.37 18.48
N VAL A 191 -1.59 15.63 19.57
CA VAL A 191 -1.19 14.22 19.67
C VAL A 191 -1.99 13.37 18.69
N LEU A 192 -3.31 13.52 18.64
CA LEU A 192 -4.19 12.75 17.76
C LEU A 192 -3.93 13.03 16.27
N ALA A 193 -3.56 14.26 15.91
CA ALA A 193 -3.20 14.60 14.53
C ALA A 193 -1.79 14.15 14.13
N ALA A 194 -0.94 13.76 15.09
CA ALA A 194 0.48 13.55 14.83
C ALA A 194 0.72 12.36 13.88
N GLY A 195 0.01 11.25 14.03
CA GLY A 195 0.21 10.08 13.19
C GLY A 195 -0.23 10.28 11.74
N SER A 196 -1.41 10.87 11.51
CA SER A 196 -1.93 11.13 10.16
C SER A 196 -1.10 12.18 9.41
N SER A 197 -0.61 13.20 10.13
CA SER A 197 0.19 14.28 9.55
C SER A 197 1.56 13.80 9.07
N ILE A 198 2.24 12.93 9.84
CA ILE A 198 3.57 12.43 9.45
C ILE A 198 3.44 11.51 8.24
N ASN A 199 2.35 10.75 8.17
CA ASN A 199 2.09 9.89 7.03
C ASN A 199 1.85 10.72 5.76
N LEU A 200 1.08 11.81 5.84
CA LEU A 200 0.91 12.72 4.70
C LEU A 200 2.24 13.33 4.25
N LEU A 201 3.03 13.87 5.18
CA LEU A 201 4.32 14.48 4.85
C LEU A 201 5.28 13.47 4.21
N THR A 202 5.33 12.24 4.72
CA THR A 202 6.20 11.19 4.19
C THR A 202 5.71 10.70 2.82
N GLY A 203 4.40 10.61 2.62
CA GLY A 203 3.82 10.35 1.30
C GLY A 203 4.18 11.44 0.29
N LEU A 204 4.05 12.72 0.66
CA LEU A 204 4.45 13.84 -0.20
C LEU A 204 5.96 13.84 -0.50
N LEU A 205 6.79 13.42 0.46
CA LEU A 205 8.22 13.22 0.21
C LEU A 205 8.45 12.08 -0.80
N ALA A 206 7.76 10.94 -0.68
CA ALA A 206 7.86 9.86 -1.66
C ALA A 206 7.43 10.31 -3.07
N LEU A 207 6.36 11.12 -3.16
CA LEU A 207 5.93 11.74 -4.42
C LEU A 207 6.97 12.69 -5.00
N LEU A 208 7.61 13.50 -4.15
CA LEU A 208 8.69 14.40 -4.55
C LEU A 208 9.89 13.60 -5.08
N LEU A 209 10.27 12.52 -4.40
CA LEU A 209 11.35 11.63 -4.84
C LEU A 209 11.02 10.94 -6.16
N LEU A 210 9.81 10.43 -6.35
CA LEU A 210 9.35 9.90 -7.65
C LEU A 210 9.50 10.96 -8.75
N SER A 211 9.03 12.17 -8.50
CA SER A 211 8.99 13.25 -9.49
C SER A 211 10.37 13.81 -9.84
N THR A 212 11.34 13.68 -8.92
CA THR A 212 12.69 14.24 -9.08
C THR A 212 13.72 13.22 -9.52
N LEU A 213 13.60 11.95 -9.08
CA LEU A 213 14.55 10.89 -9.40
C LEU A 213 14.24 10.18 -10.72
N PHE A 214 13.02 10.24 -11.24
CA PHE A 214 12.63 9.53 -12.46
C PHE A 214 12.37 10.48 -13.64
N SER A 215 12.50 9.96 -14.86
CA SER A 215 12.11 10.64 -16.08
C SER A 215 10.59 10.88 -16.10
N ARG A 216 10.17 12.02 -16.68
CA ARG A 216 8.72 12.31 -16.84
C ARG A 216 8.09 11.45 -17.93
N ALA A 217 8.82 11.24 -19.03
CA ALA A 217 8.42 10.35 -20.10
C ALA A 217 8.88 8.93 -19.77
N SER A 218 8.02 7.96 -20.06
CA SER A 218 8.37 6.55 -20.05
C SER A 218 9.26 6.21 -21.26
N SER A 219 10.03 5.13 -21.12
CA SER A 219 11.08 4.73 -22.06
C SER A 219 11.11 3.22 -22.29
N GLY A 220 9.97 2.56 -22.08
CA GLY A 220 9.83 1.12 -22.26
C GLY A 220 8.58 0.56 -21.58
N ALA A 221 8.39 -0.75 -21.72
CA ALA A 221 7.33 -1.51 -21.08
C ALA A 221 7.93 -2.58 -20.14
N VAL A 222 7.51 -2.61 -18.88
CA VAL A 222 7.94 -3.61 -17.90
C VAL A 222 7.02 -4.82 -17.98
N ILE A 223 7.60 -6.01 -18.13
CA ILE A 223 6.87 -7.28 -18.07
C ILE A 223 6.65 -7.68 -16.61
N ILE A 224 5.39 -7.81 -16.21
CA ILE A 224 5.00 -8.17 -14.83
C ILE A 224 4.56 -9.63 -14.75
N GLU A 225 3.70 -10.04 -15.67
CA GLU A 225 3.22 -11.41 -15.79
C GLU A 225 3.26 -11.87 -17.25
N THR A 226 3.69 -13.10 -17.44
CA THR A 226 3.59 -13.84 -18.70
C THR A 226 2.52 -14.91 -18.57
N VAL A 227 1.86 -15.24 -19.67
CA VAL A 227 1.03 -16.44 -19.78
C VAL A 227 1.98 -17.61 -19.88
N GLU A 228 1.91 -18.53 -18.93
CA GLU A 228 2.76 -19.73 -18.92
C GLU A 228 2.53 -20.58 -20.18
N GLY A 229 3.63 -20.99 -20.82
CA GLY A 229 3.65 -21.61 -22.14
C GLY A 229 3.31 -20.66 -23.30
N GLY A 230 3.03 -19.39 -23.03
CA GLY A 230 2.83 -18.35 -24.04
C GLY A 230 4.14 -17.85 -24.64
N PRO A 231 4.08 -17.02 -25.69
CA PRO A 231 5.28 -16.61 -26.45
C PRO A 231 6.39 -15.94 -25.65
N LEU A 232 6.07 -14.97 -24.78
CA LEU A 232 7.08 -14.34 -23.93
C LEU A 232 7.71 -15.34 -22.95
N ASP A 233 6.91 -16.23 -22.35
CA ASP A 233 7.39 -17.26 -21.42
C ASP A 233 8.30 -18.27 -22.14
N ALA A 234 7.90 -18.73 -23.32
CA ALA A 234 8.66 -19.64 -24.16
C ALA A 234 9.99 -19.03 -24.66
N ALA A 235 10.01 -17.72 -24.89
CA ALA A 235 11.22 -16.97 -25.22
C ALA A 235 12.11 -16.68 -23.99
N GLY A 236 11.70 -17.12 -22.80
CA GLY A 236 12.44 -16.96 -21.56
C GLY A 236 12.36 -15.54 -20.98
N ILE A 237 11.42 -14.70 -21.43
CA ILE A 237 11.15 -13.37 -20.86
C ILE A 237 10.60 -13.53 -19.44
N GLN A 238 11.18 -12.77 -18.51
CA GLN A 238 10.89 -12.89 -17.09
C GLN A 238 10.25 -11.62 -16.54
N ARG A 239 9.61 -11.77 -15.38
CA ARG A 239 9.13 -10.64 -14.60
C ARG A 239 10.28 -9.66 -14.33
N TRP A 240 9.98 -8.37 -14.47
CA TRP A 240 10.89 -7.22 -14.36
C TRP A 240 11.78 -6.96 -15.57
N ASP A 241 11.65 -7.73 -16.65
CA ASP A 241 12.25 -7.32 -17.90
C ASP A 241 11.61 -6.06 -18.45
N VAL A 242 12.44 -5.25 -19.09
CA VAL A 242 12.00 -4.06 -19.81
C VAL A 242 12.13 -4.32 -21.30
N ILE A 243 11.06 -4.06 -22.06
CA ILE A 243 11.08 -3.98 -23.51
C ILE A 243 11.33 -2.52 -23.88
N TYR A 244 12.43 -2.27 -24.59
CA TYR A 244 12.84 -0.95 -25.07
C TYR A 244 12.49 -0.70 -26.53
N ALA A 245 12.41 -1.76 -27.34
CA ALA A 245 12.10 -1.65 -28.76
C ALA A 245 11.47 -2.94 -29.32
N VAL A 246 10.72 -2.78 -30.41
CA VAL A 246 10.15 -3.84 -31.24
C VAL A 246 10.69 -3.65 -32.66
N ASN A 247 11.38 -4.65 -33.22
CA ASN A 247 11.96 -4.59 -34.57
C ASN A 247 12.77 -3.31 -34.81
N SER A 248 13.60 -2.92 -33.83
CA SER A 248 14.39 -1.66 -33.81
C SER A 248 13.60 -0.37 -33.64
N THR A 249 12.26 -0.41 -33.58
CA THR A 249 11.41 0.75 -33.29
C THR A 249 11.32 0.95 -31.78
N PRO A 250 11.78 2.10 -31.23
CA PRO A 250 11.75 2.35 -29.79
C PRO A 250 10.33 2.36 -29.23
N VAL A 251 10.13 1.68 -28.11
CA VAL A 251 8.87 1.63 -27.35
C VAL A 251 8.99 2.58 -26.17
N ARG A 252 8.09 3.56 -26.08
CA ARG A 252 8.07 4.52 -24.95
C ARG A 252 6.98 4.20 -23.97
N SER A 253 5.98 3.39 -24.31
CA SER A 253 4.91 2.99 -23.39
C SER A 253 4.38 1.60 -23.70
N VAL A 254 3.66 1.02 -22.74
CA VAL A 254 2.94 -0.23 -22.97
C VAL A 254 1.89 -0.07 -24.08
N TRP A 255 1.27 1.09 -24.23
CA TRP A 255 0.28 1.30 -25.30
C TRP A 255 0.92 1.32 -26.69
N GLU A 256 2.07 1.96 -26.82
CA GLU A 256 2.85 2.01 -28.07
C GLU A 256 3.38 0.62 -28.45
N LEU A 257 3.76 -0.20 -27.46
CA LEU A 257 4.09 -1.62 -27.70
C LEU A 257 2.90 -2.39 -28.29
N ALA A 258 1.69 -2.17 -27.79
CA ALA A 258 0.49 -2.80 -28.36
C ALA A 258 0.21 -2.29 -29.77
N GLU A 259 0.32 -0.98 -29.99
CA GLU A 259 0.09 -0.33 -31.29
C GLU A 259 1.02 -0.87 -32.37
N TYR A 260 2.31 -1.06 -32.07
CA TYR A 260 3.27 -1.64 -33.02
C TYR A 260 3.01 -3.10 -33.39
N LEU A 261 2.13 -3.78 -32.67
CA LEU A 261 1.72 -5.15 -32.95
C LEU A 261 0.31 -5.26 -33.53
N ASP A 262 -0.35 -4.13 -33.81
CA ASP A 262 -1.73 -4.14 -34.29
C ASP A 262 -1.84 -4.82 -35.68
N ASP A 263 -0.89 -4.51 -36.58
CA ASP A 263 -0.78 -5.10 -37.92
C ASP A 263 -0.07 -6.46 -37.95
N ALA A 264 0.45 -6.94 -36.81
CA ALA A 264 1.18 -8.20 -36.75
C ALA A 264 0.23 -9.41 -36.80
N SER A 265 0.69 -10.51 -37.39
CA SER A 265 -0.04 -11.76 -37.51
C SER A 265 0.51 -12.85 -36.57
N PRO A 266 -0.35 -13.77 -36.09
CA PRO A 266 0.11 -14.97 -35.39
C PRO A 266 1.18 -15.72 -36.21
N GLY A 267 2.26 -16.12 -35.55
CA GLY A 267 3.42 -16.76 -36.18
C GLY A 267 4.51 -15.80 -36.66
N ASP A 268 4.25 -14.49 -36.70
CA ASP A 268 5.26 -13.52 -37.09
C ASP A 268 6.43 -13.50 -36.10
N PRO A 269 7.68 -13.44 -36.59
CA PRO A 269 8.85 -13.22 -35.74
C PRO A 269 8.96 -11.74 -35.38
N VAL A 270 9.10 -11.46 -34.08
CA VAL A 270 9.32 -10.12 -33.56
C VAL A 270 10.59 -10.08 -32.72
N LEU A 271 11.51 -9.17 -33.07
CA LEU A 271 12.72 -8.93 -32.29
C LEU A 271 12.43 -7.90 -31.19
N LEU A 272 12.49 -8.33 -29.93
CA LEU A 272 12.35 -7.44 -28.78
C LEU A 272 13.73 -7.08 -28.25
N SER A 273 14.06 -5.79 -28.22
CA SER A 273 15.23 -5.31 -27.49
C SER A 273 14.88 -5.14 -26.03
N THR A 274 15.48 -5.96 -25.16
CA THR A 274 15.12 -6.01 -23.74
C THR A 274 16.27 -5.63 -22.82
N SER A 275 15.99 -5.51 -21.52
CA SER A 275 17.01 -5.39 -20.47
C SER A 275 17.97 -6.57 -20.36
N ARG A 276 17.70 -7.70 -21.03
CA ARG A 276 18.58 -8.88 -21.09
C ARG A 276 19.17 -9.12 -22.49
N GLY A 277 19.08 -8.12 -23.37
CA GLY A 277 19.52 -8.20 -24.77
C GLY A 277 18.36 -8.40 -25.73
N ASP A 278 18.69 -8.64 -27.00
CA ASP A 278 17.70 -8.87 -28.05
C ASP A 278 17.16 -10.31 -27.98
N ILE A 279 15.84 -10.44 -27.92
CA ILE A 279 15.14 -11.72 -27.80
C ILE A 279 14.14 -11.83 -28.96
N LEU A 280 14.26 -12.90 -29.75
CA LEU A 280 13.30 -13.21 -30.80
C LEU A 280 12.08 -13.91 -30.20
N VAL A 281 10.90 -13.35 -30.43
CA VAL A 281 9.61 -13.90 -29.99
C VAL A 281 8.77 -14.24 -31.21
N ILE A 282 8.22 -15.45 -31.26
CA ILE A 282 7.26 -15.85 -32.29
C ILE A 282 5.85 -15.60 -31.76
N LEU A 283 5.09 -14.71 -32.40
CA LEU A 283 3.76 -14.33 -31.92
C LEU A 283 2.81 -15.53 -31.88
N GLY A 284 2.03 -15.60 -30.80
CA GLY A 284 1.04 -16.65 -30.57
C GLY A 284 -0.31 -16.37 -31.23
N GLU A 285 -1.31 -17.19 -30.89
CA GLU A 285 -2.68 -16.95 -31.32
C GLU A 285 -3.21 -15.62 -30.78
N ALA A 286 -3.88 -14.86 -31.65
CA ALA A 286 -4.53 -13.61 -31.31
C ALA A 286 -5.93 -13.85 -30.73
N SER A 287 -6.27 -13.14 -29.65
CA SER A 287 -7.60 -13.13 -29.05
C SER A 287 -7.96 -11.73 -28.56
N GLY A 288 -9.24 -11.35 -28.68
CA GLY A 288 -9.69 -9.99 -28.34
C GLY A 288 -9.41 -8.99 -29.47
N GLU A 289 -9.56 -7.71 -29.17
CA GLU A 289 -9.42 -6.60 -30.11
C GLU A 289 -8.51 -5.50 -29.55
N GLY A 290 -7.95 -4.66 -30.43
CA GLY A 290 -7.02 -3.58 -30.07
C GLY A 290 -5.84 -4.08 -29.22
N ALA A 291 -5.56 -3.41 -28.10
CA ALA A 291 -4.43 -3.75 -27.25
C ALA A 291 -4.49 -5.19 -26.69
N GLU A 292 -5.68 -5.75 -26.43
CA GLU A 292 -5.82 -7.14 -25.96
C GLU A 292 -5.32 -8.16 -27.00
N ARG A 293 -5.51 -7.84 -28.29
CA ARG A 293 -4.98 -8.63 -29.40
C ARG A 293 -3.46 -8.72 -29.32
N ALA A 294 -2.77 -7.59 -29.11
CA ALA A 294 -1.33 -7.57 -28.94
C ALA A 294 -0.87 -8.33 -27.69
N TRP A 295 -1.55 -8.16 -26.55
CA TRP A 295 -1.19 -8.85 -25.31
C TRP A 295 -1.37 -10.36 -25.36
N SER A 296 -2.42 -10.84 -26.03
CA SER A 296 -2.62 -12.27 -26.25
C SER A 296 -1.57 -12.87 -27.19
N MET A 297 -1.23 -12.17 -28.28
CA MET A 297 -0.17 -12.60 -29.20
C MET A 297 1.22 -12.63 -28.55
N LEU A 298 1.52 -11.72 -27.62
CA LEU A 298 2.75 -11.80 -26.83
C LEU A 298 2.64 -12.88 -25.74
N GLY A 299 1.45 -13.19 -25.24
CA GLY A 299 1.29 -13.93 -24.00
C GLY A 299 1.73 -13.09 -22.79
N ALA A 300 1.43 -11.79 -22.80
CA ALA A 300 1.59 -10.90 -21.66
C ALA A 300 0.27 -10.80 -20.89
N ALA A 301 0.32 -10.73 -19.56
CA ALA A 301 -0.85 -10.59 -18.72
C ALA A 301 -0.79 -9.29 -17.88
N PRO A 302 -1.96 -8.66 -17.60
CA PRO A 302 -2.01 -7.50 -16.74
C PRO A 302 -1.56 -7.85 -15.30
N PRO A 303 -1.00 -6.89 -14.55
CA PRO A 303 -0.96 -5.46 -14.86
C PRO A 303 0.17 -5.08 -15.81
N PHE A 304 -0.09 -4.07 -16.63
CA PHE A 304 0.87 -3.49 -17.55
C PHE A 304 1.51 -2.25 -16.94
N MET A 305 2.82 -2.10 -17.08
CA MET A 305 3.56 -1.01 -16.44
C MET A 305 4.55 -0.37 -17.41
N ASN A 306 4.54 0.97 -17.46
CA ASN A 306 5.55 1.74 -18.17
C ASN A 306 6.87 1.75 -17.38
N TYR A 307 7.98 1.65 -18.10
CA TYR A 307 9.30 1.82 -17.53
C TYR A 307 9.71 3.30 -17.52
N TYR A 308 10.16 3.78 -16.36
CA TYR A 308 10.70 5.13 -16.17
C TYR A 308 12.16 5.04 -15.77
N GLU A 309 13.03 5.69 -16.55
CA GLU A 309 14.47 5.68 -16.28
C GLU A 309 14.76 6.54 -15.05
N SER A 310 15.59 6.02 -14.14
CA SER A 310 16.08 6.83 -13.01
C SER A 310 17.27 7.69 -13.43
N ARG A 311 17.32 8.90 -12.90
CA ARG A 311 18.48 9.80 -13.02
C ARG A 311 19.72 9.31 -12.27
N LEU A 312 19.60 8.22 -11.50
CA LEU A 312 20.71 7.61 -10.76
C LEU A 312 21.61 6.73 -11.63
N GLY A 313 21.13 6.26 -12.79
CA GLY A 313 21.94 5.47 -13.73
C GLY A 313 22.37 4.10 -13.20
N LEU A 314 21.58 3.48 -12.31
CA LEU A 314 21.91 2.22 -11.63
C LEU A 314 21.33 0.96 -12.31
N GLY A 315 20.85 1.12 -13.55
CA GLY A 315 20.29 0.03 -14.36
C GLY A 315 18.81 -0.26 -14.10
N SER A 316 18.18 -0.97 -15.03
CA SER A 316 16.73 -1.15 -15.09
C SER A 316 16.14 -1.89 -13.90
N SER A 317 16.79 -2.95 -13.43
CA SER A 317 16.33 -3.71 -12.26
C SER A 317 16.26 -2.81 -11.01
N PHE A 318 17.33 -2.06 -10.72
CA PHE A 318 17.34 -1.13 -9.60
C PHE A 318 16.26 -0.04 -9.76
N ASN A 319 16.14 0.52 -10.97
CA ASN A 319 15.15 1.56 -11.27
C ASN A 319 13.72 1.07 -11.01
N ILE A 320 13.36 -0.14 -11.46
CA ILE A 320 12.04 -0.75 -11.22
C ILE A 320 11.79 -0.92 -9.72
N HIS A 321 12.73 -1.53 -8.99
CA HIS A 321 12.54 -1.80 -7.57
C HIS A 321 12.46 -0.51 -6.73
N LEU A 322 13.26 0.50 -7.05
CA LEU A 322 13.18 1.81 -6.41
C LEU A 322 11.87 2.52 -6.73
N TYR A 323 11.45 2.52 -8.01
CA TYR A 323 10.19 3.11 -8.44
C TYR A 323 9.01 2.49 -7.70
N LEU A 324 8.96 1.15 -7.64
CA LEU A 324 7.92 0.42 -6.94
C LEU A 324 7.92 0.68 -5.44
N THR A 325 9.09 0.72 -4.82
CA THR A 325 9.21 1.04 -3.38
C THR A 325 8.64 2.42 -3.09
N LEU A 326 8.99 3.43 -3.89
CA LEU A 326 8.51 4.80 -3.71
C LEU A 326 7.03 4.94 -4.07
N TYR A 327 6.56 4.26 -5.12
CA TYR A 327 5.16 4.24 -5.53
C TYR A 327 4.27 3.63 -4.44
N TRP A 328 4.60 2.43 -3.98
CA TRP A 328 3.88 1.78 -2.88
C TRP A 328 3.98 2.58 -1.58
N SER A 329 5.13 3.19 -1.30
CA SER A 329 5.25 4.13 -0.17
C SER A 329 4.28 5.27 -0.31
N PHE A 330 4.30 6.03 -1.41
CA PHE A 330 3.39 7.14 -1.65
C PHE A 330 1.93 6.73 -1.46
N THR A 331 1.50 5.63 -2.09
CA THR A 331 0.13 5.12 -1.98
C THR A 331 -0.22 4.77 -0.54
N VAL A 332 0.58 3.95 0.14
CA VAL A 332 0.28 3.49 1.52
C VAL A 332 0.29 4.66 2.50
N PHE A 333 1.30 5.52 2.43
CA PHE A 333 1.41 6.69 3.30
C PHE A 333 0.21 7.62 3.14
N LEU A 334 -0.18 7.94 1.90
CA LEU A 334 -1.35 8.78 1.64
C LEU A 334 -2.64 8.10 2.10
N SER A 335 -2.82 6.81 1.81
CA SER A 335 -4.01 6.05 2.21
C SER A 335 -4.14 5.97 3.74
N ILE A 336 -3.08 5.62 4.47
CA ILE A 336 -3.13 5.57 5.95
C ILE A 336 -3.35 6.98 6.52
N ALA A 337 -2.71 8.00 5.94
CA ALA A 337 -2.90 9.39 6.38
C ALA A 337 -4.36 9.84 6.32
N VAL A 338 -5.04 9.56 5.20
CA VAL A 338 -6.45 9.93 4.99
C VAL A 338 -7.40 9.01 5.77
N MET A 339 -7.26 7.68 5.62
CA MET A 339 -8.19 6.72 6.20
C MET A 339 -8.16 6.71 7.73
N ASN A 340 -6.99 6.95 8.34
CA ASN A 340 -6.89 7.04 9.80
C ASN A 340 -7.54 8.31 10.39
N MET A 341 -7.91 9.28 9.54
CA MET A 341 -8.70 10.45 9.95
C MET A 341 -10.19 10.31 9.70
N LEU A 342 -10.65 9.17 9.20
CA LEU A 342 -12.08 8.86 9.17
C LEU A 342 -12.62 8.84 10.61
N PRO A 343 -13.77 9.46 10.92
CA PRO A 343 -14.30 9.54 12.28
C PRO A 343 -15.01 8.23 12.67
N LEU A 344 -14.20 7.18 12.82
CA LEU A 344 -14.60 5.80 13.04
C LEU A 344 -13.63 5.12 14.00
N TYR A 345 -14.13 4.50 15.06
CA TYR A 345 -13.34 3.65 15.95
C TYR A 345 -12.74 2.45 15.19
N PRO A 346 -11.45 2.10 15.37
CA PRO A 346 -10.50 2.64 16.35
C PRO A 346 -9.54 3.72 15.79
N PHE A 347 -9.87 4.38 14.68
CA PHE A 347 -8.98 5.36 14.05
C PHE A 347 -8.89 6.67 14.87
N ASP A 348 -7.76 7.39 14.72
CA ASP A 348 -7.54 8.66 15.43
C ASP A 348 -8.62 9.71 15.14
N GLY A 349 -9.23 9.64 13.94
CA GLY A 349 -10.29 10.55 13.51
C GLY A 349 -11.47 10.58 14.46
N GLU A 350 -11.77 9.47 15.13
CA GLU A 350 -12.84 9.41 16.11
C GLU A 350 -12.56 10.33 17.31
N ARG A 351 -11.45 10.07 18.04
CA ARG A 351 -11.06 10.85 19.23
C ARG A 351 -10.77 12.31 18.85
N PHE A 352 -10.23 12.55 17.66
CA PHE A 352 -9.95 13.89 17.15
C PHE A 352 -11.25 14.70 16.99
N LEU A 353 -12.24 14.16 16.28
CA LEU A 353 -13.53 14.82 16.08
C LEU A 353 -14.28 14.99 17.40
N TYR A 354 -14.28 13.96 18.25
CA TYR A 354 -14.92 14.04 19.57
C TYR A 354 -14.31 15.17 20.42
N THR A 355 -12.99 15.32 20.41
CA THR A 355 -12.29 16.39 21.14
C THR A 355 -12.67 17.78 20.60
N LEU A 356 -12.84 17.92 19.27
CA LEU A 356 -13.33 19.16 18.65
C LEU A 356 -14.79 19.47 19.01
N LEU A 357 -15.69 18.50 18.86
CA LEU A 357 -17.12 18.68 19.14
C LEU A 357 -17.35 19.02 20.61
N ARG A 358 -16.65 18.37 21.53
CA ARG A 358 -16.75 18.69 22.97
C ARG A 358 -16.33 20.12 23.28
N ARG A 359 -15.36 20.67 22.53
CA ARG A 359 -14.88 22.05 22.71
C ARG A 359 -15.86 23.09 22.15
N PHE A 360 -16.43 22.85 20.97
CA PHE A 360 -17.19 23.87 20.24
C PHE A 360 -18.72 23.71 20.31
N ALA A 361 -19.23 22.49 20.45
CA ALA A 361 -20.66 22.21 20.30
C ALA A 361 -21.30 21.58 21.55
N GLY A 362 -20.53 21.26 22.60
CA GLY A 362 -21.06 20.51 23.75
C GLY A 362 -21.53 19.12 23.31
N SER A 363 -20.58 18.23 22.98
CA SER A 363 -20.90 16.94 22.37
C SER A 363 -21.60 15.98 23.34
N GLU A 364 -22.76 15.47 22.93
CA GLU A 364 -23.43 14.34 23.58
C GLU A 364 -22.92 12.99 23.04
N ARG A 365 -22.93 11.95 23.88
CA ARG A 365 -22.42 10.61 23.54
C ARG A 365 -23.14 9.99 22.34
N TRP A 366 -24.44 10.26 22.15
CA TRP A 366 -25.19 9.71 21.02
C TRP A 366 -24.71 10.26 19.67
N LEU A 367 -24.23 11.51 19.62
CA LEU A 367 -23.72 12.11 18.38
C LEU A 367 -22.44 11.39 17.93
N GLN A 368 -21.55 11.04 18.87
CA GLN A 368 -20.36 10.25 18.59
C GLN A 368 -20.72 8.87 18.04
N ILE A 369 -21.73 8.21 18.61
CA ILE A 369 -22.22 6.91 18.13
C ILE A 369 -22.80 7.06 16.72
N ALA A 370 -23.62 8.08 16.47
CA ALA A 370 -24.21 8.31 15.16
C ALA A 370 -23.15 8.56 14.07
N ILE A 371 -22.11 9.35 14.36
CA ILE A 371 -21.00 9.60 13.43
C ILE A 371 -20.19 8.33 13.18
N ASN A 372 -19.91 7.54 14.22
CA ASN A 372 -19.23 6.25 14.08
C ASN A 372 -20.03 5.30 13.17
N VAL A 373 -21.34 5.15 13.43
CA VAL A 373 -22.22 4.28 12.64
C VAL A 373 -22.29 4.77 11.19
N PHE A 374 -22.43 6.08 10.97
CA PHE A 374 -22.40 6.65 9.62
C PHE A 374 -21.09 6.32 8.89
N SER A 375 -19.94 6.54 9.53
CA SER A 375 -18.63 6.28 8.94
C SER A 375 -18.41 4.79 8.66
N LEU A 376 -18.89 3.91 9.55
CA LEU A 376 -18.85 2.47 9.37
C LEU A 376 -19.70 2.04 8.16
N CYS A 377 -20.93 2.52 8.05
CA CYS A 377 -21.79 2.24 6.91
C CYS A 377 -21.17 2.76 5.60
N LEU A 378 -20.56 3.94 5.64
CA LEU A 378 -19.94 4.56 4.47
C LEU A 378 -18.75 3.75 3.94
N ILE A 379 -17.83 3.33 4.81
CA ILE A 379 -16.70 2.49 4.39
C ILE A 379 -17.16 1.07 4.01
N ALA A 380 -18.12 0.49 4.72
CA ALA A 380 -18.66 -0.83 4.40
C ALA A 380 -19.36 -0.85 3.03
N ALA A 381 -20.16 0.17 2.71
CA ALA A 381 -20.78 0.31 1.40
C ALA A 381 -19.73 0.38 0.28
N ASN A 382 -18.65 1.16 0.47
CA ASN A 382 -17.55 1.22 -0.47
C ASN A 382 -16.87 -0.14 -0.67
N MET A 383 -16.64 -0.89 0.41
CA MET A 383 -16.06 -2.23 0.35
C MET A 383 -16.98 -3.20 -0.40
N ILE A 384 -18.27 -3.25 -0.05
CA ILE A 384 -19.26 -4.12 -0.69
C ILE A 384 -19.35 -3.84 -2.19
N MET A 385 -19.49 -2.56 -2.58
CA MET A 385 -19.54 -2.17 -3.99
C MET A 385 -18.25 -2.51 -4.74
N SER A 386 -17.09 -2.37 -4.09
CA SER A 386 -15.79 -2.76 -4.65
C SER A 386 -15.72 -4.26 -4.91
N PHE A 387 -16.18 -5.09 -3.95
CA PHE A 387 -16.25 -6.54 -4.12
C PHE A 387 -17.21 -6.94 -5.23
N MET A 388 -18.44 -6.40 -5.23
CA MET A 388 -19.45 -6.70 -6.25
C MET A 388 -18.96 -6.38 -7.66
N ARG A 389 -18.33 -5.20 -7.84
CA ARG A 389 -17.79 -4.80 -9.14
C ARG A 389 -16.67 -5.73 -9.61
N ASN A 390 -15.75 -6.12 -8.72
CA ASN A 390 -14.67 -7.03 -9.07
C ASN A 390 -15.17 -8.45 -9.39
N LEU A 391 -16.24 -8.93 -8.75
CA LEU A 391 -16.88 -10.20 -9.10
C LEU A 391 -17.56 -10.17 -10.48
N ILE A 392 -18.05 -9.00 -10.93
CA ILE A 392 -18.71 -8.83 -12.23
C ILE A 392 -17.68 -8.69 -13.37
N LEU A 393 -16.48 -8.18 -13.09
CA LEU A 393 -15.42 -7.93 -14.07
C LEU A 393 -14.41 -9.09 -14.23
N ILE A 394 -14.56 -10.18 -13.48
CA ILE A 394 -13.79 -11.43 -13.59
C ILE A 394 -14.66 -12.49 -14.28
#